data_AF-A0A6P2C2X9-F1
#
_entry.id   AF-A0A6P2C2X9-F1
#
_cell.length_a   1.000
_cell.length_b   1.000
_cell.length_c   1.000
_cell.angle_alpha   90.00
_cell.angle_beta   90.00
_cell.angle_gamma   90.00
#
_symmetry.space_group_name_H-M   'P 1'
#
loop_
_entity.id
_entity.type
_entity.pdbx_description
1 polymer ?
#
loop_
_entity_poly.entity_id
_entity_poly.type
_entity_poly.pdbx_seq_one_letter_code
_entity_poly.pdbx_strand_id
1 'polypeptide(L)'
;MWQSARPPATTGDRDSLERLFKLVALSAAVGNLDMHAKNISLLHQPDGSMTLSPAYDVVPQAHQPNDGEVALAIGGEYRHAALTMSHLVAEARAWGLAAAAELAEETVSLVLQLASAEVPDERAHPGLAQDIAGFAANLLAGQAIGTGGHQP
;
A
#
# COMPACT_ATOMS: atom_id res chain seq x y z
N MET A 1 38.98 -19.90 23.11
CA MET A 1 37.82 -19.12 23.58
C MET A 1 36.98 -18.81 22.36
N TRP A 2 36.04 -19.68 22.02
CA TRP A 2 35.13 -19.49 20.89
C TRP A 2 33.90 -18.74 21.41
N GLN A 3 33.70 -17.50 20.97
CA GLN A 3 32.46 -16.79 21.25
C GLN A 3 31.35 -17.45 20.43
N SER A 4 30.29 -17.90 21.10
CA SER A 4 29.08 -18.38 20.46
C SER A 4 28.51 -17.26 19.59
N ALA A 5 28.65 -17.39 18.27
CA ALA A 5 27.89 -16.57 17.33
C ALA A 5 26.42 -16.87 17.59
N ARG A 6 25.69 -15.90 18.13
CA ARG A 6 24.22 -15.95 18.09
C ARG A 6 23.84 -16.07 16.61
N PRO A 7 22.96 -17.01 16.24
CA PRO A 7 22.39 -16.96 14.90
C PRO A 7 21.74 -15.58 14.73
N PRO A 8 21.93 -14.91 13.58
CA PRO A 8 21.24 -13.65 13.32
C PRO A 8 19.75 -13.88 13.53
N ALA A 9 19.12 -13.05 14.34
CA ALA A 9 17.69 -13.14 14.57
C ALA A 9 16.99 -12.93 13.23
N THR A 10 16.35 -13.98 12.72
CA THR A 10 15.49 -13.97 11.54
C THR A 10 14.15 -13.30 11.86
N THR A 11 14.20 -12.11 12.45
CA THR A 11 13.03 -11.37 12.87
C THR A 11 13.09 -10.00 12.22
N GLY A 12 12.18 -9.75 11.27
CA GLY A 12 11.99 -8.39 10.74
C GLY A 12 11.56 -7.44 11.86
N ASP A 13 12.01 -6.19 11.80
CA ASP A 13 11.68 -5.19 12.81
C ASP A 13 10.23 -4.67 12.63
N ARG A 14 9.67 -4.12 13.72
CA ARG A 14 8.29 -3.60 13.75
C ARG A 14 8.11 -2.44 12.77
N ASP A 15 9.11 -1.57 12.64
CA ASP A 15 9.04 -0.41 11.77
C ASP A 15 8.98 -0.84 10.30
N SER A 16 9.70 -1.89 9.93
CA SER A 16 9.61 -2.51 8.60
C SER A 16 8.22 -3.08 8.31
N LEU A 17 7.55 -3.67 9.31
CA LEU A 17 6.19 -4.17 9.14
C LEU A 17 5.17 -3.03 8.96
N GLU A 18 5.31 -1.95 9.74
CA GLU A 18 4.49 -0.75 9.58
C GLU A 18 4.71 -0.09 8.21
N ARG A 19 5.97 0.04 7.77
CA ARG A 19 6.30 0.58 6.45
C ARG A 19 5.77 -0.29 5.31
N LEU A 20 5.81 -1.61 5.46
CA LEU A 20 5.21 -2.53 4.49
C LEU A 20 3.70 -2.30 4.43
N PHE A 21 3.03 -2.14 5.57
CA PHE A 21 1.59 -1.87 5.58
C PHE A 21 1.25 -0.52 4.93
N LYS A 22 2.04 0.53 5.23
CA LYS A 22 1.89 1.83 4.55
C LYS A 22 2.04 1.68 3.03
N LEU A 23 2.93 0.82 2.53
CA LEU A 23 3.06 0.52 1.10
C LEU A 23 1.81 -0.18 0.53
N VAL A 24 1.18 -1.09 1.26
CA VAL A 24 -0.09 -1.72 0.87
C VAL A 24 -1.22 -0.70 0.79
N ALA A 25 -1.39 0.10 1.84
CA ALA A 25 -2.42 1.14 1.89
C ALA A 25 -2.21 2.21 0.81
N LEU A 26 -0.95 2.63 0.59
CA LEU A 26 -0.57 3.50 -0.51
C LEU A 26 -0.97 2.89 -1.85
N SER A 27 -0.59 1.63 -2.12
CA SER A 27 -0.85 0.95 -3.39
C SER A 27 -2.35 0.86 -3.69
N ALA A 28 -3.16 0.52 -2.69
CA ALA A 28 -4.62 0.54 -2.83
C ALA A 28 -5.14 1.95 -3.14
N ALA A 29 -4.70 2.97 -2.39
CA ALA A 29 -5.18 4.34 -2.54
C ALA A 29 -4.80 4.99 -3.87
N VAL A 30 -3.62 4.66 -4.44
CA VAL A 30 -3.19 5.19 -5.75
C VAL A 30 -3.62 4.33 -6.94
N GLY A 31 -4.26 3.18 -6.70
CA GLY A 31 -4.62 2.25 -7.76
C GLY A 31 -3.42 1.55 -8.42
N ASN A 32 -2.39 1.23 -7.62
CA ASN A 32 -1.30 0.35 -8.03
C ASN A 32 -1.74 -1.12 -7.90
N LEU A 33 -1.85 -1.80 -9.04
CA LEU A 33 -2.37 -3.16 -9.11
C LEU A 33 -1.25 -4.22 -9.07
N ASP A 34 -0.01 -3.84 -9.36
CA ASP A 34 1.13 -4.76 -9.55
C ASP A 34 2.09 -4.81 -8.34
N MET A 35 1.58 -4.60 -7.13
CA MET A 35 2.36 -4.75 -5.89
C MET A 35 2.54 -6.24 -5.49
N HIS A 36 3.21 -7.02 -6.33
CA HIS A 36 3.55 -8.43 -6.04
C HIS A 36 4.85 -8.58 -5.25
N ALA A 37 5.12 -9.79 -4.77
CA ALA A 37 6.29 -10.08 -3.91
C ALA A 37 7.65 -9.69 -4.50
N LYS A 38 7.85 -9.70 -5.83
CA LYS A 38 9.12 -9.25 -6.44
C LYS A 38 9.34 -7.71 -6.38
N ASN A 39 8.30 -6.94 -6.06
CA ASN A 39 8.34 -5.50 -5.82
C ASN A 39 8.49 -5.14 -4.33
N ILE A 40 8.81 -6.15 -3.50
CA ILE A 40 9.10 -5.99 -2.08
C ILE A 40 10.50 -6.57 -1.84
N SER A 41 11.38 -5.80 -1.20
CA SER A 41 12.75 -6.24 -0.95
C SER A 41 13.19 -5.97 0.47
N LEU A 42 14.08 -6.82 0.96
CA LEU A 42 14.71 -6.71 2.27
C LEU A 42 16.19 -6.40 2.08
N LEU A 43 16.68 -5.45 2.88
CA LEU A 43 18.09 -5.11 3.00
C LEU A 43 18.70 -5.95 4.11
N HIS A 44 19.72 -6.75 3.78
CA HIS A 44 20.51 -7.49 4.75
C HIS A 44 21.59 -6.60 5.34
N GLN A 45 21.59 -6.45 6.66
CA GLN A 45 22.57 -5.64 7.37
C GLN A 45 23.80 -6.49 7.77
N PRO A 46 24.98 -5.88 7.97
CA PRO A 46 26.18 -6.60 8.39
C PRO A 46 26.06 -7.32 9.74
N ASP A 47 25.15 -6.87 10.61
CA ASP A 47 24.84 -7.51 11.90
C ASP A 47 23.87 -8.70 11.76
N GLY A 48 23.45 -9.01 10.53
CA GLY A 48 22.55 -10.10 10.18
C GLY A 48 21.07 -9.80 10.36
N SER A 49 20.70 -8.58 10.79
CA SER A 49 19.31 -8.12 10.74
C SER A 49 18.84 -7.86 9.31
N MET A 50 17.52 -7.80 9.13
CA MET A 50 16.88 -7.47 7.86
C MET A 50 15.90 -6.32 8.07
N THR A 51 15.91 -5.37 7.14
CA THR A 51 15.00 -4.20 7.14
C THR A 51 14.33 -4.07 5.77
N LEU A 52 13.12 -3.51 5.72
CA LEU A 52 12.45 -3.25 4.45
C LEU A 52 13.22 -2.18 3.64
N SER A 53 13.41 -2.43 2.34
CA SER A 53 13.97 -1.41 1.44
C SER A 53 13.03 -0.20 1.35
N PRO A 54 13.51 0.97 0.87
CA PRO A 54 12.61 1.99 0.36
C PRO A 54 11.63 1.41 -0.67
N ALA A 55 10.43 1.99 -0.75
CA ALA A 55 9.45 1.61 -1.75
C ALA A 55 9.95 1.95 -3.16
N TYR A 56 9.61 1.13 -4.13
CA TYR A 56 9.89 1.32 -5.55
C TYR A 56 8.75 0.73 -6.37
N ASP A 57 8.69 1.08 -7.66
CA ASP A 57 7.69 0.57 -8.61
C ASP A 57 6.22 0.72 -8.13
N VAL A 58 5.92 1.89 -7.54
CA VAL A 58 4.55 2.27 -7.17
C VAL A 58 3.95 3.05 -8.34
N VAL A 59 3.20 2.36 -9.20
CA VAL A 59 2.66 2.91 -10.44
C VAL A 59 1.13 2.80 -10.43
N PRO A 60 0.39 3.91 -10.57
CA PRO A 60 -1.06 3.87 -10.77
C PRO A 60 -1.42 3.16 -12.08
N GLN A 61 -2.09 2.01 -11.99
CA GLN A 61 -2.45 1.14 -13.12
C GLN A 61 -3.97 0.94 -13.25
N ALA A 62 -4.78 1.40 -12.29
CA ALA A 62 -6.23 1.21 -12.30
C ALA A 62 -6.95 1.75 -13.57
N HIS A 63 -6.35 2.73 -14.26
CA HIS A 63 -6.89 3.29 -15.52
C HIS A 63 -6.51 2.48 -16.78
N GLN A 64 -5.62 1.49 -16.65
CA GLN A 64 -5.12 0.69 -17.76
C GLN A 64 -6.05 -0.49 -18.07
N PRO A 65 -5.99 -1.07 -19.29
CA PRO A 65 -6.74 -2.28 -19.61
C PRO A 65 -6.12 -3.49 -18.89
N ASN A 66 -6.66 -3.82 -17.71
CA ASN A 66 -6.31 -4.97 -16.89
C ASN A 66 -7.59 -5.62 -16.29
N ASP A 67 -7.42 -6.62 -15.44
CA ASP A 67 -8.51 -7.32 -14.76
C ASP A 67 -9.07 -6.57 -13.53
N GLY A 68 -8.46 -5.45 -13.15
CA GLY A 68 -8.86 -4.63 -12.01
C GLY A 68 -8.53 -5.25 -10.64
N GLU A 69 -7.69 -6.29 -10.60
CA GLU A 69 -7.32 -6.97 -9.36
C GLU A 69 -5.97 -6.46 -8.82
N VAL A 70 -5.84 -6.37 -7.49
CA VAL A 70 -4.55 -6.18 -6.83
C VAL A 70 -3.78 -7.49 -6.81
N ALA A 71 -2.46 -7.44 -6.99
CA ALA A 71 -1.61 -8.63 -7.05
C ALA A 71 -1.59 -9.47 -5.75
N LEU A 72 -1.85 -8.84 -4.60
CA LEU A 72 -1.97 -9.48 -3.30
C LEU A 72 -3.29 -9.05 -2.67
N ALA A 73 -4.11 -10.00 -2.23
CA ALA A 73 -5.36 -9.70 -1.56
C ALA A 73 -5.14 -8.84 -0.32
N ILE A 74 -6.08 -7.91 -0.09
CA ILE A 74 -6.08 -7.02 1.08
C ILE A 74 -7.35 -7.31 1.86
N GLY A 75 -7.22 -7.82 3.07
CA GLY A 75 -8.37 -8.28 3.86
C GLY A 75 -9.17 -9.38 3.16
N GLY A 76 -8.53 -10.15 2.28
CA GLY A 76 -9.16 -11.21 1.48
C GLY A 76 -9.86 -10.76 0.18
N GLU A 77 -9.87 -9.47 -0.16
CA GLU A 77 -10.45 -8.96 -1.41
C GLU A 77 -9.33 -8.68 -2.45
N TYR A 78 -9.58 -9.10 -3.69
CA TYR A 78 -8.68 -8.92 -4.83
C TYR A 78 -9.12 -7.77 -5.74
N ARG A 79 -10.42 -7.53 -5.88
CA ARG A 79 -10.93 -6.50 -6.79
C ARG A 79 -10.67 -5.13 -6.20
N HIS A 80 -9.81 -4.34 -6.84
CA HIS A 80 -9.41 -3.02 -6.36
C HIS A 80 -10.62 -2.13 -6.08
N ALA A 81 -11.58 -2.09 -7.02
CA ALA A 81 -12.80 -1.29 -6.89
C ALA A 81 -13.69 -1.67 -5.69
N ALA A 82 -13.56 -2.89 -5.14
CA ALA A 82 -14.33 -3.38 -4.00
C ALA A 82 -13.63 -3.16 -2.65
N LEU A 83 -12.35 -2.77 -2.65
CA LEU A 83 -11.60 -2.49 -1.43
C LEU A 83 -12.22 -1.33 -0.65
N THR A 84 -12.15 -1.41 0.67
CA THR A 84 -12.67 -0.41 1.61
C THR A 84 -11.63 -0.20 2.71
N MET A 85 -11.80 0.85 3.52
CA MET A 85 -10.94 1.04 4.70
C MET A 85 -10.99 -0.15 5.67
N SER A 86 -12.13 -0.83 5.80
CA SER A 86 -12.24 -1.99 6.68
C SER A 86 -11.36 -3.16 6.22
N HIS A 87 -11.15 -3.34 4.91
CA HIS A 87 -10.23 -4.34 4.39
C HIS A 87 -8.78 -4.02 4.77
N LEU A 88 -8.35 -2.76 4.62
CA LEU A 88 -7.02 -2.30 5.03
C LEU A 88 -6.78 -2.50 6.53
N VAL A 89 -7.74 -2.10 7.36
CA VAL A 89 -7.65 -2.26 8.81
C VAL A 89 -7.65 -3.72 9.24
N ALA A 90 -8.43 -4.58 8.56
CA ALA A 90 -8.42 -6.01 8.82
C ALA A 90 -7.06 -6.64 8.48
N GLU A 91 -6.46 -6.26 7.35
CA GLU A 91 -5.13 -6.73 6.93
C GLU A 91 -4.05 -6.34 7.96
N ALA A 92 -3.97 -5.07 8.36
CA ALA A 92 -3.02 -4.62 9.38
C ALA A 92 -3.19 -5.33 10.73
N ARG A 93 -4.44 -5.58 11.15
CA ARG A 93 -4.72 -6.32 12.38
C ARG A 93 -4.27 -7.77 12.29
N ALA A 94 -4.45 -8.41 11.13
CA ALA A 94 -3.98 -9.77 10.89
C ALA A 94 -2.45 -9.88 11.00
N TRP A 95 -1.72 -8.81 10.70
CA TRP A 95 -0.27 -8.72 10.87
C TRP A 95 0.17 -8.39 12.30
N GLY A 96 -0.76 -8.08 13.21
CA GLY A 96 -0.48 -7.72 14.60
C GLY A 96 -0.11 -6.25 14.82
N LEU A 97 -0.48 -5.35 13.90
CA LEU A 97 -0.30 -3.91 14.08
C LEU A 97 -1.37 -3.35 15.01
N ALA A 98 -0.94 -2.73 16.12
CA ALA A 98 -1.85 -2.20 17.13
C ALA A 98 -2.58 -0.92 16.66
N ALA A 99 -1.89 -0.06 15.90
CA ALA A 99 -2.41 1.21 15.38
C ALA A 99 -2.97 1.06 13.94
N ALA A 100 -3.67 -0.06 13.68
CA ALA A 100 -4.08 -0.44 12.33
C ALA A 100 -4.98 0.60 11.63
N ALA A 101 -5.92 1.19 12.37
CA ALA A 101 -6.83 2.21 11.83
C ALA A 101 -6.08 3.51 11.57
N GLU A 102 -5.30 3.96 12.56
CA GLU A 102 -4.54 5.20 12.49
C GLU A 102 -3.53 5.17 11.36
N LEU A 103 -2.79 4.06 11.18
CA LEU A 103 -1.82 3.91 10.09
C LEU A 103 -2.50 3.94 8.70
N ALA A 104 -3.67 3.30 8.58
CA ALA A 104 -4.41 3.28 7.32
C ALA A 104 -4.97 4.67 6.98
N GLU A 105 -5.62 5.32 7.95
CA GLU A 105 -6.20 6.66 7.80
C GLU A 105 -5.11 7.70 7.53
N GLU A 106 -3.98 7.68 8.24
CA GLU A 106 -2.84 8.58 8.02
C GLU A 106 -2.31 8.44 6.59
N THR A 107 -2.08 7.21 6.14
CA THR A 107 -1.52 6.94 4.82
C THR A 107 -2.47 7.38 3.71
N VAL A 108 -3.75 7.00 3.79
CA VAL A 108 -4.76 7.36 2.79
C VAL A 108 -5.02 8.88 2.78
N SER A 109 -5.03 9.53 3.96
CA SER A 109 -5.17 10.98 4.06
C SER A 109 -4.01 11.71 3.40
N LEU A 110 -2.78 11.22 3.57
CA LEU A 110 -1.61 11.80 2.90
C LEU A 110 -1.71 11.66 1.38
N VAL A 111 -2.15 10.50 0.88
CA VAL A 111 -2.40 10.28 -0.56
C VAL A 111 -3.43 11.27 -1.09
N LEU A 112 -4.56 11.45 -0.40
CA LEU A 112 -5.59 12.42 -0.80
C LEU A 112 -5.03 13.85 -0.83
N GLN A 113 -4.27 14.24 0.19
CA GLN A 113 -3.65 15.58 0.25
C GLN A 113 -2.71 15.81 -0.93
N LEU A 114 -1.83 14.85 -1.23
CA LEU A 114 -0.89 14.94 -2.35
C LEU A 114 -1.60 14.97 -3.70
N ALA A 115 -2.56 14.07 -3.92
CA ALA A 115 -3.34 14.04 -5.17
C ALA A 115 -4.15 15.33 -5.40
N SER A 116 -4.54 16.02 -4.32
CA SER A 116 -5.29 17.28 -4.41
C SER A 116 -4.40 18.51 -4.59
N ALA A 117 -3.13 18.44 -4.19
CA ALA A 117 -2.20 19.58 -4.18
C ALA A 117 -1.22 19.56 -5.36
N GLU A 118 -0.84 18.37 -5.83
CA GLU A 118 0.15 18.20 -6.88
C GLU A 118 -0.49 18.20 -8.27
N VAL A 119 0.23 18.72 -9.25
CA VAL A 119 -0.15 18.67 -10.66
C VAL A 119 0.66 17.57 -11.34
N PRO A 120 0.04 16.49 -11.86
CA PRO A 120 0.75 15.47 -12.61
C PRO A 120 1.49 16.05 -13.83
N ASP A 121 2.57 15.38 -14.26
CA ASP A 121 3.24 15.66 -15.53
C ASP A 121 2.21 15.60 -16.69
N GLU A 122 2.35 16.46 -17.69
CA GLU A 122 1.42 16.56 -18.82
C GLU A 122 1.27 15.25 -19.62
N ARG A 123 2.25 14.34 -19.52
CA ARG A 123 2.23 13.02 -20.16
C ARG A 123 1.54 11.95 -19.32
N ALA A 124 1.13 12.26 -18.09
CA ALA A 124 0.40 11.34 -17.23
C ALA A 124 -1.03 11.12 -17.74
N HIS A 125 -1.70 10.10 -17.21
CA HIS A 125 -3.13 9.88 -17.47
C HIS A 125 -3.92 11.16 -17.09
N PRO A 126 -4.77 11.72 -17.98
CA PRO A 126 -5.45 13.00 -17.72
C PRO A 126 -6.33 13.02 -16.47
N GLY A 127 -6.90 11.87 -16.07
CA GLY A 127 -7.70 11.72 -14.85
C GLY A 127 -6.92 11.33 -13.61
N LEU A 128 -5.58 11.23 -13.68
CA LEU A 128 -4.77 10.58 -12.64
C LEU A 128 -5.00 11.15 -11.24
N ALA A 129 -4.93 12.48 -11.11
CA ALA A 129 -5.12 13.14 -9.83
C ALA A 129 -6.55 12.97 -9.30
N GLN A 130 -7.54 13.08 -10.19
CA GLN A 130 -8.96 12.94 -9.88
C GLN A 130 -9.30 11.50 -9.43
N ASP A 131 -8.76 10.50 -10.12
CA ASP A 131 -8.96 9.09 -9.80
C ASP A 131 -8.37 8.75 -8.43
N ILE A 132 -7.10 9.12 -8.19
CA ILE A 132 -6.43 8.87 -6.91
C ILE A 132 -7.16 9.60 -5.77
N ALA A 133 -7.55 10.87 -5.98
CA ALA A 133 -8.32 11.61 -4.99
C ALA A 133 -9.68 10.96 -4.71
N GLY A 134 -10.37 10.48 -5.75
CA GLY A 134 -11.64 9.75 -5.63
C GLY A 134 -11.49 8.45 -4.83
N PHE A 135 -10.47 7.64 -5.15
CA PHE A 135 -10.18 6.40 -4.44
C PHE A 135 -9.90 6.65 -2.96
N ALA A 136 -9.02 7.61 -2.65
CA ALA A 136 -8.66 7.94 -1.29
C ALA A 136 -9.84 8.54 -0.51
N ALA A 137 -10.65 9.41 -1.13
CA ALA A 137 -11.84 9.98 -0.50
C ALA A 137 -12.89 8.90 -0.19
N ASN A 138 -13.13 7.97 -1.11
CA ASN A 138 -14.04 6.84 -0.89
C ASN A 138 -13.58 5.96 0.27
N LEU A 139 -12.28 5.64 0.35
CA LEU A 139 -11.70 4.90 1.47
C LEU A 139 -11.95 5.63 2.80
N LEU A 140 -11.64 6.92 2.88
CA LEU A 140 -11.84 7.72 4.09
C LEU A 140 -13.33 7.85 4.49
N ALA A 141 -14.23 7.80 3.51
CA ALA A 141 -15.68 7.75 3.74
C ALA A 141 -16.19 6.35 4.15
N GLY A 142 -15.32 5.35 4.22
CA GLY A 142 -15.68 3.95 4.49
C GLY A 142 -16.39 3.25 3.34
N GLN A 143 -16.35 3.84 2.14
CA GLN A 143 -16.97 3.32 0.92
C GLN A 143 -15.98 2.44 0.14
N ALA A 144 -16.50 1.67 -0.82
CA ALA A 144 -15.66 0.93 -1.75
C ALA A 144 -14.93 1.91 -2.69
N ILE A 145 -13.67 1.64 -3.01
CA ILE A 145 -12.82 2.50 -3.85
C ILE A 145 -13.51 2.90 -5.16
N GLY A 146 -14.23 1.98 -5.81
CA GLY A 146 -14.91 2.23 -7.08
C GLY A 146 -16.24 2.99 -6.98
N THR A 147 -16.66 3.42 -5.78
CA THR A 147 -17.95 4.09 -5.58
C THR A 147 -17.98 5.45 -6.30
N GLY A 148 -18.99 5.70 -7.13
CA GLY A 148 -19.14 6.99 -7.83
C GLY A 148 -18.18 7.22 -9.01
N GLY A 149 -17.33 6.25 -9.34
CA GLY A 149 -16.46 6.28 -10.52
C GLY A 149 -17.17 5.73 -11.78
N HIS A 150 -16.91 6.36 -12.92
CA HIS A 150 -17.24 5.80 -14.23
C HIS A 150 -16.32 4.59 -14.46
N GLN A 151 -16.89 3.37 -14.54
CA GLN A 151 -16.17 2.26 -15.15
C GLN A 151 -15.93 2.61 -16.63
N PRO A 152 -14.73 2.34 -17.18
CA PRO A 152 -14.47 2.56 -18.59
C PRO A 152 -15.44 1.77 -19.49
#